data_AF-A0A965HWL5-F1
#
_entry.id   AF-A0A965HWL5-F1
#
_cell.length_a   1.000
_cell.length_b   1.000
_cell.length_c   1.000
_cell.angle_alpha   90.00
_cell.angle_beta   90.00
_cell.angle_gamma   90.00
#
_symmetry.space_group_name_H-M   'P 1'
#
loop_
_entity.id
_entity.type
_entity.pdbx_description
1 polymer ?
#
loop_
_entity_poly.entity_id
_entity_poly.type
_entity_poly.pdbx_seq_one_letter_code
_entity_poly.pdbx_strand_id
1 'polypeptide(L)'
;MIYDEDYQTWDAYKHDESKRWVFNKLEVALRQGLSAGPAGTAPESDGDYVVRPIYNIYGMGISASKVTYNKDQFEQYINHNVVKPGHFWCEWLEGPHRSVDYVLKDGRWVVSSVLIGNHYDENNLTKFHYWTKVSTQLGTPIGRLPLVLPLDDLTALNIEFRSKNIIEVHFRLGNDPFDDLPVGSVITPIWNGEEPLDGQEYRSNLHEDMELYSASGNLSDVRRGYSILRPSANQSAWPLGFEEWGCP
;
A
#
# COMPACT_ATOMS: atom_id res chain seq x y z
N MET A 1 10.66 -18.80 5.70
CA MET A 1 10.74 -17.92 6.89
C MET A 1 9.84 -16.74 6.59
N ILE A 2 9.00 -16.32 7.53
CA ILE A 2 8.20 -15.10 7.38
C ILE A 2 8.96 -14.00 8.13
N TYR A 3 9.16 -12.87 7.46
CA TYR A 3 9.75 -11.67 8.05
C TYR A 3 8.63 -10.77 8.58
N ASP A 4 8.93 -9.97 9.59
CA ASP A 4 7.94 -9.07 10.21
C ASP A 4 8.05 -7.66 9.62
N GLU A 5 9.25 -7.24 9.21
CA GLU A 5 9.54 -5.87 8.79
C GLU A 5 10.28 -5.81 7.44
N ASP A 6 10.02 -4.75 6.65
CA ASP A 6 10.59 -4.63 5.31
C ASP A 6 12.13 -4.53 5.31
N TYR A 7 12.74 -3.94 6.35
CA TYR A 7 14.19 -3.86 6.43
C TYR A 7 14.85 -5.25 6.52
N GLN A 8 14.19 -6.21 7.17
CA GLN A 8 14.68 -7.59 7.27
C GLN A 8 14.65 -8.25 5.89
N THR A 9 13.57 -8.03 5.13
CA THR A 9 13.44 -8.55 3.77
C THR A 9 14.44 -7.89 2.82
N TRP A 10 14.72 -6.59 2.98
CA TRP A 10 15.77 -5.90 2.25
C TRP A 10 17.14 -6.51 2.54
N ASP A 11 17.50 -6.71 3.80
CA ASP A 11 18.78 -7.31 4.17
C ASP A 11 18.95 -8.73 3.65
N ALA A 12 17.87 -9.51 3.64
CA ALA A 12 17.86 -10.86 3.09
C ALA A 12 18.06 -10.89 1.56
N TYR A 13 17.47 -9.96 0.83
CA TYR A 13 17.34 -10.05 -0.64
C TYR A 13 18.08 -8.96 -1.43
N LYS A 14 18.75 -7.99 -0.79
CA LYS A 14 19.48 -6.89 -1.48
C LYS A 14 20.58 -7.36 -2.44
N HIS A 15 21.07 -8.58 -2.32
CA HIS A 15 22.09 -9.13 -3.23
C HIS A 15 21.51 -10.00 -4.35
N ASP A 16 20.22 -10.33 -4.30
CA ASP A 16 19.51 -11.07 -5.35
C ASP A 16 18.81 -10.06 -6.27
N GLU A 17 19.38 -9.80 -7.44
CA GLU A 17 18.82 -8.83 -8.39
C GLU A 17 17.43 -9.23 -8.89
N SER A 18 17.14 -10.53 -8.93
CA SER A 18 15.83 -11.04 -9.35
C SER A 18 14.72 -10.62 -8.38
N LYS A 19 15.07 -10.34 -7.12
CA LYS A 19 14.16 -9.90 -6.04
C LYS A 19 14.29 -8.42 -5.71
N ARG A 20 15.50 -7.86 -5.71
CA ARG A 20 15.78 -6.47 -5.30
C ARG A 20 14.94 -5.44 -6.07
N TRP A 21 14.64 -5.70 -7.34
CA TRP A 21 13.87 -4.78 -8.18
C TRP A 21 12.44 -4.57 -7.66
N VAL A 22 11.87 -5.54 -6.94
CA VAL A 22 10.49 -5.48 -6.41
C VAL A 22 10.32 -4.34 -5.41
N PHE A 23 11.37 -4.01 -4.66
CA PHE A 23 11.37 -2.89 -3.71
C PHE A 23 11.44 -1.50 -4.40
N ASN A 24 11.75 -1.47 -5.69
CA ASN A 24 11.81 -0.24 -6.48
C ASN A 24 10.43 0.06 -7.09
N LYS A 25 9.72 1.03 -6.51
CA LYS A 25 8.37 1.41 -6.93
C LYS A 25 8.30 1.94 -8.37
N LEU A 26 9.36 2.57 -8.87
CA LEU A 26 9.45 3.01 -10.26
C LEU A 26 9.57 1.79 -11.20
N GLU A 27 10.41 0.82 -10.87
CA GLU A 27 10.54 -0.40 -11.67
C GLU A 27 9.23 -1.21 -11.70
N VAL A 28 8.55 -1.32 -10.56
CA VAL A 28 7.22 -1.96 -10.47
C VAL A 28 6.21 -1.25 -11.37
N ALA A 29 6.23 0.09 -11.43
CA ALA A 29 5.36 0.84 -12.33
C ALA A 29 5.71 0.61 -13.81
N LEU A 30 6.99 0.73 -14.17
CA LEU A 30 7.46 0.58 -15.56
C LEU A 30 7.20 -0.82 -16.12
N ARG A 31 7.39 -1.88 -15.31
CA ARG A 31 7.15 -3.26 -15.76
C ARG A 31 5.68 -3.57 -16.03
N GLN A 32 4.76 -2.80 -15.45
CA GLN A 32 3.32 -2.89 -15.74
C GLN A 32 2.91 -2.06 -16.96
N GLY A 33 3.85 -1.31 -17.56
CA GLY A 33 3.59 -0.38 -18.64
C GLY A 33 2.93 0.93 -18.19
N LEU A 34 3.04 1.29 -16.91
CA LEU A 34 2.56 2.58 -16.42
C LEU A 34 3.47 3.71 -16.91
N SER A 35 2.86 4.85 -17.23
CA SER A 35 3.56 6.10 -17.52
C SER A 35 4.20 6.63 -16.24
N ALA A 36 5.53 6.48 -16.13
CA ALA A 36 6.28 6.87 -14.95
C ALA A 36 7.71 7.27 -15.32
N GLY A 37 8.35 8.08 -14.47
CA GLY A 37 9.73 8.50 -14.68
C GLY A 37 10.40 9.05 -13.42
N PRO A 38 11.73 8.98 -13.33
CA PRO A 38 12.46 9.51 -12.19
C PRO A 38 12.42 11.04 -12.16
N ALA A 39 12.83 11.63 -11.03
CA ALA A 39 13.16 13.05 -10.97
C ALA A 39 14.12 13.47 -12.09
N GLY A 40 13.90 14.66 -12.68
CA GLY A 40 14.65 15.14 -13.84
C GLY A 40 14.03 14.76 -15.19
N THR A 41 12.88 14.08 -15.20
CA THR A 41 12.04 13.88 -16.38
C THR A 41 10.64 14.45 -16.15
N ALA A 42 9.82 14.52 -17.20
CA ALA A 42 8.44 14.99 -17.13
C ALA A 42 7.51 14.01 -17.85
N PRO A 43 6.21 13.96 -17.46
CA PRO A 43 5.22 13.20 -18.20
C PRO A 43 5.02 13.70 -19.64
N GLU A 44 4.59 12.82 -20.53
CA GLU A 44 4.34 13.17 -21.95
C GLU A 44 3.01 13.91 -22.17
N SER A 45 2.05 13.70 -21.26
CA SER A 45 0.67 14.18 -21.37
C SER A 45 0.25 14.98 -20.13
N ASP A 46 -0.60 15.98 -20.33
CA ASP A 46 -1.21 16.70 -19.23
C ASP A 46 -2.13 15.77 -18.42
N GLY A 47 -2.20 15.96 -17.11
CA GLY A 47 -3.03 15.13 -16.24
C GLY A 47 -2.59 15.12 -14.78
N ASP A 48 -3.20 14.22 -14.02
CA ASP A 48 -2.85 13.98 -12.62
C ASP A 48 -1.80 12.86 -12.50
N TYR A 49 -0.89 13.05 -11.57
CA TYR A 49 0.22 12.16 -11.29
C TYR A 49 0.41 12.01 -9.78
N VAL A 50 1.07 10.94 -9.37
CA VAL A 50 1.60 10.80 -8.01
C VAL A 50 3.12 10.99 -8.05
N VAL A 51 3.65 11.79 -7.13
CA VAL A 51 5.08 11.91 -6.86
C VAL A 51 5.38 11.23 -5.53
N ARG A 52 6.30 10.29 -5.49
CA ARG A 52 6.66 9.55 -4.27
C ARG A 52 8.09 8.99 -4.32
N PRO A 53 8.70 8.62 -3.19
CA PRO A 53 10.02 8.00 -3.17
C PRO A 53 10.10 6.72 -4.02
N ILE A 54 11.24 6.48 -4.67
CA ILE A 54 11.51 5.24 -5.42
C ILE A 54 11.58 4.04 -4.47
N TYR A 55 12.31 4.21 -3.36
CA TYR A 55 12.37 3.27 -2.25
C TYR A 55 11.75 3.92 -1.02
N ASN A 56 10.88 3.19 -0.34
CA ASN A 56 10.40 3.55 1.00
C ASN A 56 10.19 2.25 1.78
N ILE A 57 11.19 1.87 2.57
CA ILE A 57 11.18 0.63 3.38
C ILE A 57 10.44 0.85 4.71
N TYR A 58 10.12 2.10 5.07
CA TYR A 58 9.47 2.42 6.33
C TYR A 58 8.66 3.71 6.29
N GLY A 59 7.42 3.67 6.76
CA GLY A 59 6.61 4.87 7.00
C GLY A 59 5.55 5.15 5.94
N MET A 60 4.70 4.18 5.62
CA MET A 60 3.31 4.40 5.16
C MET A 60 3.10 5.45 4.04
N GLY A 61 3.98 5.49 3.04
CA GLY A 61 3.85 6.45 1.94
C GLY A 61 4.35 7.88 2.22
N ILE A 62 5.23 8.09 3.22
CA ILE A 62 5.92 9.38 3.46
C ILE A 62 6.39 10.00 2.14
N SER A 63 6.16 11.31 2.03
CA SER A 63 6.52 12.13 0.86
C SER A 63 5.80 11.75 -0.45
N ALA A 64 4.72 10.97 -0.38
CA ALA A 64 3.82 10.80 -1.51
C ALA A 64 2.82 11.97 -1.61
N SER A 65 2.64 12.52 -2.81
CA SER A 65 1.63 13.55 -3.07
C SER A 65 1.02 13.41 -4.45
N LYS A 66 -0.26 13.79 -4.58
CA LYS A 66 -0.90 14.02 -5.87
C LYS A 66 -0.43 15.36 -6.43
N VAL A 67 -0.13 15.40 -7.72
CA VAL A 67 0.26 16.62 -8.45
C VAL A 67 -0.46 16.65 -9.79
N THR A 68 -0.82 17.84 -10.25
CA THR A 68 -1.29 18.04 -11.62
C THR A 68 -0.14 18.57 -12.46
N TYR A 69 0.02 18.00 -13.65
CA TYR A 69 1.01 18.38 -14.65
C TYR A 69 0.32 18.94 -15.89
N ASN A 70 0.88 20.01 -16.43
CA ASN A 70 0.70 20.43 -17.81
C ASN A 70 2.05 20.72 -18.47
N LYS A 71 2.10 20.71 -19.80
CA LYS A 71 3.35 20.94 -20.57
C LYS A 71 4.06 22.26 -20.26
N ASP A 72 3.35 23.30 -19.84
CA ASP A 72 3.97 24.59 -19.45
C ASP A 72 4.82 24.46 -18.17
N GLN A 73 4.62 23.39 -17.38
CA GLN A 73 5.42 23.06 -16.20
C GLN A 73 6.64 22.18 -16.51
N PHE A 74 6.92 21.85 -17.78
CA PHE A 74 8.03 20.97 -18.16
C PHE A 74 9.36 21.34 -17.48
N GLU A 75 9.75 22.62 -17.55
CA GLU A 75 10.98 23.13 -16.93
C GLU A 75 10.98 22.94 -15.40
N GLN A 76 9.83 23.03 -14.74
CA GLN A 76 9.74 22.81 -13.29
C GLN A 76 9.95 21.33 -12.93
N TYR A 77 9.48 20.41 -13.79
CA TYR A 77 9.65 18.98 -13.59
C TYR A 77 11.10 18.54 -13.81
N ILE A 78 11.73 18.97 -14.90
CA ILE A 78 13.10 18.54 -15.24
C ILE A 78 14.17 19.20 -14.36
N ASN A 79 13.87 20.34 -13.72
CA ASN A 79 14.79 21.04 -12.82
C ASN A 79 14.51 20.77 -11.32
N HIS A 80 13.85 19.65 -10.99
CA HIS A 80 13.60 19.18 -9.62
C HIS A 80 12.68 20.05 -8.74
N ASN A 81 11.95 21.00 -9.32
CA ASN A 81 11.04 21.86 -8.53
C ASN A 81 9.80 21.10 -8.06
N VAL A 82 9.34 20.11 -8.84
CA VAL A 82 8.16 19.28 -8.50
C VAL A 82 8.57 17.89 -8.01
N VAL A 83 9.47 17.21 -8.74
CA VAL A 83 9.92 15.86 -8.42
C VAL A 83 11.33 15.92 -7.84
N LYS A 84 11.45 15.71 -6.53
CA LYS A 84 12.72 15.77 -5.80
C LYS A 84 13.64 14.60 -6.17
N PRO A 85 14.97 14.75 -6.12
CA PRO A 85 15.88 13.60 -6.25
C PRO A 85 15.49 12.43 -5.33
N GLY A 86 15.60 11.20 -5.84
CA GLY A 86 15.16 9.99 -5.14
C GLY A 86 13.65 9.72 -5.18
N HIS A 87 12.85 10.63 -5.75
CA HIS A 87 11.43 10.42 -6.06
C HIS A 87 11.23 10.11 -7.55
N PHE A 88 10.03 9.63 -7.87
CA PHE A 88 9.56 9.45 -9.24
C PHE A 88 8.12 9.95 -9.37
N TRP A 89 7.73 10.31 -10.58
CA TRP A 89 6.33 10.56 -10.95
C TRP A 89 5.75 9.31 -11.61
N CYS A 90 4.45 9.09 -11.45
CA CYS A 90 3.68 8.02 -12.09
C CYS A 90 2.27 8.53 -12.38
N GLU A 91 1.66 8.10 -13.49
CA GLU A 91 0.26 8.44 -13.80
C GLU A 91 -0.64 8.13 -12.61
N TRP A 92 -1.63 9.00 -12.39
CA TRP A 92 -2.58 8.81 -11.32
C TRP A 92 -3.45 7.58 -11.58
N LEU A 93 -3.44 6.65 -10.63
CA LEU A 93 -4.22 5.42 -10.72
C LEU A 93 -5.51 5.57 -9.95
N GLU A 94 -6.62 5.44 -10.67
CA GLU A 94 -7.96 5.50 -10.10
C GLU A 94 -8.42 4.16 -9.51
N GLY A 95 -9.44 4.24 -8.66
CA GLY A 95 -10.10 3.07 -8.08
C GLY A 95 -9.54 2.61 -6.74
N PRO A 96 -10.00 1.45 -6.25
CA PRO A 96 -9.91 1.06 -4.85
C PRO A 96 -8.47 0.79 -4.44
N HIS A 97 -8.12 1.23 -3.23
CA HIS A 97 -6.87 0.84 -2.58
C HIS A 97 -7.07 -0.49 -1.88
N ARG A 98 -6.29 -1.52 -2.22
CA ARG A 98 -6.36 -2.84 -1.58
C ARG A 98 -4.99 -3.29 -1.11
N SER A 99 -4.90 -3.80 0.10
CA SER A 99 -3.76 -4.56 0.63
C SER A 99 -4.13 -6.04 0.62
N VAL A 100 -3.34 -6.87 -0.06
CA VAL A 100 -3.62 -8.30 -0.23
C VAL A 100 -2.43 -9.12 0.25
N ASP A 101 -2.66 -10.00 1.21
CA ASP A 101 -1.67 -10.97 1.67
C ASP A 101 -1.79 -12.29 0.93
N TYR A 102 -0.64 -12.88 0.64
CA TYR A 102 -0.49 -14.18 0.01
C TYR A 102 0.43 -15.05 0.86
N VAL A 103 0.05 -16.31 1.02
CA VAL A 103 0.86 -17.32 1.72
C VAL A 103 1.03 -18.56 0.86
N LEU A 104 2.20 -19.19 0.95
CA LEU A 104 2.47 -20.47 0.31
C LEU A 104 1.94 -21.60 1.20
N LYS A 105 0.90 -22.29 0.73
CA LYS A 105 0.28 -23.43 1.42
C LYS A 105 0.25 -24.65 0.52
N ASP A 106 0.83 -25.76 0.98
CA ASP A 106 0.89 -27.04 0.25
C ASP A 106 1.42 -26.87 -1.19
N GLY A 107 2.45 -26.04 -1.36
CA GLY A 107 3.07 -25.74 -2.65
C GLY A 107 2.25 -24.82 -3.57
N ARG A 108 1.20 -24.18 -3.05
CA ARG A 108 0.34 -23.25 -3.81
C ARG A 108 0.20 -21.93 -3.08
N TRP A 109 0.31 -20.84 -3.83
CA TRP A 109 0.03 -19.50 -3.32
C TRP A 109 -1.47 -19.28 -3.21
N VAL A 110 -1.91 -18.87 -2.02
CA VAL A 110 -3.31 -18.56 -1.72
C VAL A 110 -3.42 -17.16 -1.12
N VAL A 111 -4.52 -16.46 -1.41
CA VAL A 111 -4.86 -15.20 -0.76
C VAL A 111 -5.30 -15.51 0.68
N SER A 112 -4.59 -14.96 1.67
CA SER A 112 -4.87 -15.16 3.09
C SER A 112 -5.68 -14.02 3.72
N SER A 113 -5.47 -12.78 3.28
CA SER A 113 -6.13 -11.60 3.83
C SER A 113 -6.30 -10.52 2.77
N VAL A 114 -7.41 -9.77 2.84
CA VAL A 114 -7.69 -8.63 1.96
C VAL A 114 -8.27 -7.51 2.80
N LEU A 115 -7.59 -6.36 2.80
CA LEU A 115 -8.11 -5.11 3.36
C LEU A 115 -8.35 -4.09 2.24
N ILE A 116 -9.49 -3.40 2.27
CA ILE A 116 -9.79 -2.26 1.40
C ILE A 116 -9.58 -0.97 2.20
N GLY A 117 -8.68 -0.12 1.74
CA GLY A 117 -8.36 1.15 2.37
C GLY A 117 -9.25 2.26 1.85
N ASN A 118 -9.86 3.02 2.77
CA ASN A 118 -10.69 4.19 2.47
C ASN A 118 -9.94 5.43 2.96
N HIS A 119 -9.67 6.36 2.05
CA HIS A 119 -9.02 7.64 2.34
C HIS A 119 -10.05 8.69 2.75
N TYR A 120 -9.63 9.72 3.50
CA TYR A 120 -10.47 10.89 3.74
C TYR A 120 -10.69 11.68 2.44
N ASP A 121 -9.61 11.89 1.70
CA ASP A 121 -9.58 12.53 0.39
C ASP A 121 -8.31 12.11 -0.37
N GLU A 122 -8.12 12.62 -1.59
CA GLU A 122 -6.93 12.35 -2.41
C GLU A 122 -5.73 13.26 -2.09
N ASN A 123 -5.87 14.18 -1.13
CA ASN A 123 -4.82 15.13 -0.76
C ASN A 123 -3.88 14.55 0.29
N ASN A 124 -4.37 13.65 1.15
CA ASN A 124 -3.54 12.94 2.13
C ASN A 124 -3.44 11.45 1.79
N LEU A 125 -2.32 11.05 1.18
CA LEU A 125 -2.06 9.66 0.77
C LEU A 125 -1.56 8.75 1.90
N THR A 126 -1.35 9.30 3.10
CA THR A 126 -0.81 8.57 4.26
C THR A 126 -1.88 8.29 5.33
N LYS A 127 -2.91 9.14 5.42
CA LYS A 127 -3.96 9.08 6.44
C LYS A 127 -5.21 8.40 5.89
N PHE A 128 -5.35 7.11 6.18
CA PHE A 128 -6.59 6.39 5.92
C PHE A 128 -7.67 6.77 6.94
N HIS A 129 -8.90 6.91 6.46
CA HIS A 129 -10.09 7.04 7.29
C HIS A 129 -10.40 5.71 7.98
N TYR A 130 -10.44 4.61 7.23
CA TYR A 130 -10.56 3.26 7.78
C TYR A 130 -10.18 2.21 6.73
N TRP A 131 -9.92 1.00 7.22
CA TRP A 131 -9.78 -0.20 6.41
C TRP A 131 -10.95 -1.14 6.68
N THR A 132 -11.42 -1.83 5.64
CA THR A 132 -12.44 -2.87 5.77
C THR A 132 -11.83 -4.22 5.45
N LYS A 133 -11.98 -5.19 6.36
CA LYS A 133 -11.62 -6.58 6.08
C LYS A 133 -12.68 -7.23 5.22
N VAL A 134 -12.29 -7.76 4.06
CA VAL A 134 -13.21 -8.34 3.08
C VAL A 134 -12.88 -9.81 2.79
N SER A 135 -13.76 -10.48 2.06
CA SER A 135 -13.54 -11.86 1.62
C SER A 135 -12.25 -11.99 0.81
N THR A 136 -11.48 -13.05 1.05
CA THR A 136 -10.26 -13.36 0.28
C THR A 136 -10.54 -13.63 -1.19
N GLN A 137 -11.79 -13.92 -1.55
CA GLN A 137 -12.23 -14.04 -2.95
C GLN A 137 -12.12 -12.72 -3.74
N LEU A 138 -12.02 -11.57 -3.05
CA LEU A 138 -11.81 -10.28 -3.69
C LEU A 138 -10.33 -9.94 -3.94
N GLY A 139 -9.40 -10.78 -3.47
CA GLY A 139 -7.98 -10.65 -3.76
C GLY A 139 -7.66 -11.20 -5.14
N THR A 140 -6.76 -10.53 -5.87
CA THR A 140 -6.28 -11.00 -7.18
C THR A 140 -5.41 -12.24 -6.99
N PRO A 141 -5.75 -13.44 -7.53
CA PRO A 141 -4.88 -14.61 -7.39
C PRO A 141 -3.49 -14.36 -7.97
N ILE A 142 -2.44 -14.95 -7.39
CA ILE A 142 -1.05 -14.68 -7.78
C ILE A 142 -0.79 -14.92 -9.29
N GLY A 143 -1.45 -15.93 -9.88
CA GLY A 143 -1.34 -16.27 -11.30
C GLY A 143 -2.09 -15.32 -12.24
N ARG A 144 -2.81 -14.33 -11.70
CA ARG A 144 -3.54 -13.29 -12.44
C ARG A 144 -2.96 -11.89 -12.18
N LEU A 145 -1.82 -11.78 -11.51
CA LEU A 145 -1.14 -10.51 -11.30
C LEU A 145 -0.69 -9.92 -12.64
N PRO A 146 -0.67 -8.58 -12.77
CA PRO A 146 -0.15 -7.91 -13.97
C PRO A 146 1.38 -8.03 -14.12
N LEU A 147 2.06 -8.58 -13.11
CA LEU A 147 3.50 -8.81 -13.09
C LEU A 147 3.81 -10.25 -12.69
N VAL A 148 4.86 -10.83 -13.30
CA VAL A 148 5.48 -12.05 -12.81
C VAL A 148 6.45 -11.69 -11.69
N LEU A 149 6.15 -12.13 -10.47
CA LEU A 149 6.98 -11.87 -9.29
C LEU A 149 8.00 -12.99 -9.05
N PRO A 150 9.17 -12.67 -8.48
CA PRO A 150 10.22 -13.64 -8.11
C PRO A 150 9.87 -14.34 -6.79
N LEU A 151 9.07 -15.40 -6.87
CA LEU A 151 8.48 -16.05 -5.68
C LEU A 151 9.36 -17.13 -5.03
N ASP A 152 10.48 -17.47 -5.64
CA ASP A 152 11.39 -18.50 -5.13
C ASP A 152 11.89 -18.14 -3.72
N ASP A 153 11.91 -19.14 -2.84
CA ASP A 153 12.30 -19.05 -1.42
C ASP A 153 11.39 -18.16 -0.54
N LEU A 154 10.31 -17.58 -1.09
CA LEU A 154 9.31 -16.85 -0.33
C LEU A 154 8.23 -17.79 0.21
N THR A 155 7.75 -17.51 1.42
CA THR A 155 6.60 -18.20 2.02
C THR A 155 5.38 -17.28 2.22
N ALA A 156 5.58 -15.97 2.15
CA ALA A 156 4.55 -14.96 2.27
C ALA A 156 4.95 -13.68 1.50
N LEU A 157 3.96 -12.92 1.07
CA LEU A 157 4.12 -11.55 0.57
C LEU A 157 2.82 -10.77 0.72
N ASN A 158 2.94 -9.45 0.71
CA ASN A 158 1.84 -8.51 0.64
C ASN A 158 1.99 -7.69 -0.64
N ILE A 159 0.87 -7.39 -1.27
CA ILE A 159 0.81 -6.52 -2.44
C ILE A 159 -0.26 -5.46 -2.21
N GLU A 160 0.14 -4.20 -2.37
CA GLU A 160 -0.78 -3.07 -2.41
C GLU A 160 -1.16 -2.74 -3.85
N PHE A 161 -2.45 -2.50 -4.06
CA PHE A 161 -3.03 -2.22 -5.37
C PHE A 161 -3.80 -0.90 -5.37
N ARG A 162 -3.80 -0.24 -6.54
CA ARG A 162 -4.87 0.67 -6.96
C ARG A 162 -5.59 0.04 -8.13
N SER A 163 -6.86 -0.31 -7.93
CA SER A 163 -7.63 -1.12 -8.89
C SER A 163 -6.85 -2.40 -9.24
N LYS A 164 -6.55 -2.65 -10.53
CA LYS A 164 -5.78 -3.82 -10.99
C LYS A 164 -4.25 -3.65 -10.92
N ASN A 165 -3.75 -2.42 -10.73
CA ASN A 165 -2.33 -2.12 -10.82
C ASN A 165 -1.66 -2.26 -9.45
N ILE A 166 -0.49 -2.88 -9.43
CA ILE A 166 0.36 -3.00 -8.26
C ILE A 166 1.05 -1.66 -8.01
N ILE A 167 0.92 -1.12 -6.80
CA ILE A 167 1.59 0.12 -6.39
C ILE A 167 2.74 -0.11 -5.42
N GLU A 168 2.76 -1.24 -4.72
CA GLU A 168 3.82 -1.64 -3.79
C GLU A 168 3.78 -3.15 -3.55
N VAL A 169 4.93 -3.74 -3.24
CA VAL A 169 5.07 -5.16 -2.90
C VAL A 169 6.02 -5.28 -1.71
N HIS A 170 5.63 -6.09 -0.73
CA HIS A 170 6.41 -6.40 0.47
C HIS A 170 6.64 -7.92 0.55
N PHE A 171 7.87 -8.37 0.82
CA PHE A 171 8.17 -9.80 1.02
C PHE A 171 7.91 -10.26 2.47
N ARG A 172 6.79 -9.78 3.03
CA ARG A 172 6.24 -10.08 4.35
C ARG A 172 4.72 -9.94 4.30
N LEU A 173 4.03 -10.31 5.37
CA LEU A 173 2.61 -10.01 5.52
C LEU A 173 2.42 -8.52 5.88
N GLY A 174 1.29 -7.96 5.45
CA GLY A 174 0.90 -6.58 5.73
C GLY A 174 -0.33 -6.46 6.63
N ASN A 175 -1.21 -7.48 6.64
CA ASN A 175 -2.46 -7.44 7.40
C ASN A 175 -2.51 -8.46 8.55
N ASP A 176 -1.40 -9.14 8.85
CA ASP A 176 -1.30 -10.15 9.90
C ASP A 176 -1.67 -9.65 11.31
N PRO A 177 -1.52 -8.35 11.68
CA PRO A 177 -2.05 -7.85 12.95
C PRO A 177 -3.57 -7.92 13.04
N PHE A 178 -4.28 -8.25 11.96
CA PHE A 178 -5.73 -8.30 11.86
C PHE A 178 -6.25 -9.66 11.41
N ASP A 179 -5.41 -10.70 11.39
CA ASP A 179 -5.81 -12.04 10.92
C ASP A 179 -6.94 -12.65 11.75
N ASP A 180 -7.02 -12.35 13.05
CA ASP A 180 -8.08 -12.78 13.96
C ASP A 180 -9.45 -12.12 13.70
N LEU A 181 -9.49 -11.04 12.92
CA LEU A 181 -10.72 -10.32 12.65
C LEU A 181 -11.57 -11.04 11.59
N PRO A 182 -12.90 -11.14 11.77
CA PRO A 182 -13.79 -11.67 10.75
C PRO A 182 -13.96 -10.71 9.57
N VAL A 183 -14.41 -11.24 8.43
CA VAL A 183 -14.85 -10.44 7.27
C VAL A 183 -15.98 -9.50 7.70
N GLY A 184 -15.91 -8.23 7.28
CA GLY A 184 -16.81 -7.16 7.67
C GLY A 184 -16.30 -6.29 8.83
N SER A 185 -15.16 -6.64 9.44
CA SER A 185 -14.52 -5.78 10.43
C SER A 185 -14.04 -4.45 9.81
N VAL A 186 -14.24 -3.36 10.55
CA VAL A 186 -13.72 -2.03 10.22
C VAL A 186 -12.59 -1.70 11.18
N ILE A 187 -11.47 -1.27 10.62
CA ILE A 187 -10.21 -0.98 11.31
C ILE A 187 -9.89 0.50 11.07
N THR A 188 -10.16 1.34 12.06
CA THR A 188 -9.98 2.78 11.98
C THR A 188 -8.65 3.16 12.62
N PRO A 189 -7.64 3.64 11.86
CA PRO A 189 -6.42 4.16 12.47
C PRO A 189 -6.74 5.33 13.40
N ILE A 190 -6.09 5.35 14.57
CA ILE A 190 -6.17 6.46 15.52
C ILE A 190 -4.88 7.24 15.44
N TRP A 191 -4.98 8.51 15.07
CA TRP A 191 -3.83 9.38 14.84
C TRP A 191 -3.47 10.17 16.10
N ASN A 192 -2.31 10.82 16.09
CA ASN A 192 -1.87 11.68 17.18
C ASN A 192 -2.88 12.80 17.45
N GLY A 193 -3.28 12.95 18.71
CA GLY A 193 -4.31 13.92 19.11
C GLY A 193 -5.75 13.43 18.96
N GLU A 194 -5.97 12.21 18.46
CA GLU A 194 -7.28 11.58 18.41
C GLU A 194 -7.45 10.56 19.54
N GLU A 195 -8.70 10.37 19.98
CA GLU A 195 -9.11 9.37 20.95
C GLU A 195 -9.74 8.15 20.26
N PRO A 196 -9.62 6.94 20.85
CA PRO A 196 -10.33 5.76 20.35
C PRO A 196 -11.85 6.00 20.27
N LEU A 197 -12.49 5.38 19.29
CA LEU A 197 -13.93 5.51 19.10
C LEU A 197 -14.70 4.78 20.20
N ASP A 198 -15.70 5.46 20.78
CA ASP A 198 -16.50 4.93 21.90
C ASP A 198 -17.10 3.55 21.58
N GLY A 199 -16.91 2.60 22.49
CA GLY A 199 -17.45 1.24 22.38
C GLY A 199 -16.72 0.32 21.40
N GLN A 200 -15.59 0.74 20.83
CA GLN A 200 -14.76 -0.10 19.95
C GLN A 200 -13.54 -0.69 20.67
N GLU A 201 -13.04 -1.82 20.18
CA GLU A 201 -11.80 -2.44 20.67
C GLU A 201 -10.61 -1.56 20.26
N TYR A 202 -9.79 -1.11 21.22
CA TYR A 202 -8.54 -0.43 20.92
C TYR A 202 -7.39 -1.45 20.79
N ARG A 203 -6.64 -1.37 19.70
CA ARG A 203 -5.42 -2.15 19.47
C ARG A 203 -4.26 -1.19 19.18
N SER A 204 -3.19 -1.27 19.98
CA SER A 204 -1.99 -0.44 19.77
C SER A 204 -1.26 -0.84 18.49
N ASN A 205 -0.34 0.02 18.03
CA ASN A 205 0.65 -0.39 17.04
C ASN A 205 1.49 -1.59 17.53
N LEU A 206 2.19 -2.23 16.57
CA LEU A 206 3.12 -3.34 16.83
C LEU A 206 4.31 -2.91 17.72
N HIS A 207 4.87 -1.73 17.48
CA HIS A 207 5.88 -1.13 18.37
C HIS A 207 5.25 -0.03 19.25
N GLU A 208 5.74 0.11 20.48
CA GLU A 208 5.25 1.16 21.40
C GLU A 208 6.04 2.48 21.24
N ASP A 209 7.15 2.45 20.50
CA ASP A 209 8.00 3.61 20.27
C ASP A 209 7.41 4.54 19.20
N MET A 210 6.77 5.60 19.68
CA MET A 210 6.17 6.64 18.84
C MET A 210 7.21 7.47 18.07
N GLU A 211 8.46 7.56 18.54
CA GLU A 211 9.53 8.25 17.82
C GLU A 211 9.88 7.48 16.54
N LEU A 212 10.03 6.16 16.66
CA LEU A 212 10.19 5.28 15.50
C LEU A 212 8.99 5.42 14.55
N TYR A 213 7.76 5.31 15.06
CA TYR A 213 6.54 5.43 14.23
C TYR A 213 6.34 6.79 13.57
N SER A 214 6.89 7.86 14.14
CA SER A 214 6.88 9.18 13.49
C SER A 214 7.86 9.26 12.31
N ALA A 215 8.61 8.18 12.04
CA ALA A 215 9.75 8.17 11.13
C ALA A 215 10.72 9.31 11.46
N SER A 216 11.04 9.48 12.74
CA SER A 216 11.87 10.57 13.27
C SER A 216 11.37 11.95 12.84
N GLY A 217 10.05 12.16 12.90
CA GLY A 217 9.39 13.42 12.56
C GLY A 217 9.07 13.65 11.08
N ASN A 218 9.29 12.65 10.21
CA ASN A 218 8.90 12.74 8.79
C ASN A 218 7.40 12.46 8.56
N LEU A 219 6.67 12.01 9.58
CA LEU A 219 5.22 11.92 9.61
C LEU A 219 4.63 13.00 10.51
N SER A 220 3.71 13.80 9.96
CA SER A 220 2.89 14.74 10.73
C SER A 220 1.77 14.02 11.49
N ASP A 221 1.14 13.05 10.82
CA ASP A 221 0.08 12.21 11.37
C ASP A 221 0.68 10.89 11.85
N VAL A 222 1.00 10.82 13.15
CA VAL A 222 1.59 9.62 13.74
C VAL A 222 0.47 8.72 14.25
N ARG A 223 0.30 7.56 13.63
CA ARG A 223 -0.66 6.55 14.08
C ARG A 223 -0.27 6.06 15.47
N ARG A 224 -1.23 6.00 16.40
CA ARG A 224 -1.08 5.46 17.77
C ARG A 224 -1.55 4.00 17.89
N GLY A 225 -2.50 3.64 17.04
CA GLY A 225 -3.13 2.32 17.03
C GLY A 225 -4.38 2.35 16.17
N TYR A 226 -5.35 1.52 16.54
CA TYR A 226 -6.57 1.31 15.79
C TYR A 226 -7.77 1.16 16.72
N SER A 227 -8.92 1.72 16.33
CA SER A 227 -10.22 1.32 16.84
C SER A 227 -10.82 0.27 15.90
N ILE A 228 -11.27 -0.84 16.48
CA ILE A 228 -11.77 -2.00 15.75
C ILE A 228 -13.25 -2.17 16.04
N LEU A 229 -14.06 -2.11 14.98
CA LEU A 229 -15.45 -2.49 14.99
C LEU A 229 -15.60 -3.87 14.36
N ARG A 230 -16.05 -4.85 15.14
CA ARG A 230 -16.38 -6.20 14.64
C ARG A 230 -17.82 -6.20 14.08
N PRO A 231 -18.09 -6.96 13.01
CA PRO A 231 -19.44 -7.06 12.44
C PRO A 231 -20.40 -7.63 13.48
N SER A 232 -21.60 -7.05 13.55
CA SER A 232 -22.67 -7.62 14.37
C SER A 232 -23.11 -8.97 13.80
N ALA A 233 -23.55 -9.91 14.64
CA ALA A 233 -23.97 -11.26 14.21
C ALA A 233 -25.10 -11.28 13.16
N ASN A 234 -25.76 -10.14 12.89
CA ASN A 234 -26.87 -9.97 11.95
C ASN A 234 -26.57 -9.01 10.77
N GLN A 235 -25.34 -8.51 10.62
CA GLN A 235 -24.97 -7.78 9.40
C GLN A 235 -24.48 -8.78 8.35
N SER A 236 -25.24 -8.95 7.27
CA SER A 236 -24.70 -9.55 6.05
C SER A 236 -23.45 -8.75 5.66
N ALA A 237 -22.34 -9.45 5.45
CA ALA A 237 -21.01 -8.88 5.21
C ALA A 237 -20.86 -8.21 3.82
N TRP A 238 -21.89 -7.47 3.38
CA TRP A 238 -21.96 -6.81 2.09
C TRP A 238 -22.37 -5.35 2.27
N PRO A 239 -21.43 -4.41 2.39
CA PRO A 239 -21.69 -3.06 1.94
C PRO A 239 -21.70 -3.09 0.40
N LEU A 240 -22.91 -2.87 -0.14
CA LEU A 240 -23.26 -2.25 -1.41
C LEU A 240 -22.12 -2.05 -2.45
N GLY A 241 -22.24 -2.71 -3.61
CA GLY A 241 -21.74 -2.18 -4.89
C GLY A 241 -20.32 -2.57 -5.33
N PHE A 242 -19.92 -3.83 -5.17
CA PHE A 242 -18.62 -4.33 -5.66
C PHE A 242 -18.72 -5.50 -6.66
N GLU A 243 -19.85 -5.61 -7.37
CA GLU A 243 -19.88 -6.32 -8.66
C GLU A 243 -19.23 -5.38 -9.69
N GLU A 244 -18.31 -5.88 -10.51
CA GLU A 244 -17.54 -5.13 -11.55
C GLU A 244 -16.18 -4.50 -11.18
N TRP A 245 -15.34 -5.15 -10.36
CA TRP A 245 -13.89 -4.82 -10.34
C TRP A 245 -13.05 -5.50 -11.43
N GLY A 246 -13.67 -5.87 -12.56
CA GLY A 246 -12.97 -6.31 -13.76
C GLY A 246 -11.88 -7.37 -13.55
N CYS A 247 -12.00 -8.20 -12.51
CA CYS A 247 -11.13 -9.34 -12.34
C CYS A 247 -11.62 -10.41 -13.34
N PRO A 248 -10.82 -10.81 -14.34
CA PRO A 248 -11.09 -12.06 -15.06
C PRO A 248 -11.08 -13.22 -14.06
#